data_AF-A0A933S7J9-F1
#
_entry.id   AF-A0A933S7J9-F1
#
_cell.length_a   1.000
_cell.length_b   1.000
_cell.length_c   1.000
_cell.angle_alpha   90.00
_cell.angle_beta   90.00
_cell.angle_gamma   90.00
#
_symmetry.space_group_name_H-M   'P 1'
#
loop_
_entity.id
_entity.type
_entity.pdbx_description
1 polymer ?
#
loop_
_entity_poly.entity_id
_entity_poly.type
_entity_poly.pdbx_seq_one_letter_code
_entity_poly.pdbx_strand_id
1 'polypeptide(L)'
;MSLTKWLLRLFGLALVAFLVYAWTPAFNRYHYILLEGAEGVGVVERAEVSPPMIGAFIGTIPTRYQAERPGYTILFNVPEHGQGSALIITATPPGVTLQFEEEGGSAGDWCGRGEPWETFAVPPNWIFNAWRCAPERERTHRVMRFDVLDADGNVLGREAIPYRRVTDGFYFYLDLL
;
A
#
# COMPACT_ATOMS: atom_id res chain seq x y z
N MET A 1 34.38 -30.69 33.93
CA MET A 1 32.91 -30.56 33.78
C MET A 1 32.44 -31.62 32.78
N SER A 2 31.44 -32.46 33.11
CA SER A 2 31.04 -33.59 32.26
C SER A 2 30.36 -33.13 30.95
N LEU A 3 30.61 -33.86 29.85
CA LEU A 3 29.98 -33.66 28.54
C LEU A 3 28.44 -33.61 28.63
N THR A 4 27.84 -34.44 29.49
CA THR A 4 26.39 -34.45 29.74
C THR A 4 25.88 -33.13 30.31
N LYS A 5 26.67 -32.47 31.18
CA LYS A 5 26.30 -31.15 31.74
C LYS A 5 26.38 -30.05 30.69
N TRP A 6 27.28 -30.18 29.72
CA TRP A 6 27.37 -29.26 28.58
C TRP A 6 26.18 -29.40 27.63
N LEU A 7 25.81 -30.63 27.28
CA LEU A 7 24.67 -30.91 26.38
C LEU A 7 23.34 -30.45 26.99
N LEU A 8 23.12 -30.67 28.28
CA LEU A 8 21.91 -30.19 28.97
C LEU A 8 21.79 -28.65 28.95
N ARG A 9 22.91 -27.93 29.10
CA ARG A 9 22.92 -26.46 29.06
C ARG A 9 22.61 -25.94 27.66
N LEU A 10 23.18 -26.57 26.62
CA LEU A 10 22.91 -26.20 25.23
C LEU A 10 21.45 -26.48 24.85
N PHE A 11 20.91 -27.62 25.27
CA PHE A 11 19.51 -27.95 25.05
C PHE A 11 18.57 -26.96 25.76
N GLY A 12 18.85 -26.61 27.03
CA GLY A 12 18.08 -25.61 27.75
C GLY A 12 18.11 -24.24 27.09
N LEU A 13 19.29 -23.78 26.63
CA LEU A 13 19.42 -22.53 25.88
C LEU A 13 18.67 -22.55 24.55
N ALA A 14 18.76 -23.65 23.79
CA ALA A 14 18.06 -23.82 22.52
C ALA A 14 16.53 -23.86 22.71
N LEU A 15 16.05 -24.51 23.77
CA LEU A 15 14.62 -24.57 24.10
C LEU A 15 14.09 -23.18 24.48
N VAL A 16 14.82 -22.42 25.31
CA VAL A 16 14.44 -21.05 25.65
C VAL A 16 14.43 -20.16 24.41
N ALA A 17 15.44 -20.26 23.54
CA ALA A 17 15.47 -19.50 22.28
C ALA A 17 14.31 -19.87 21.34
N PHE A 18 13.96 -21.16 21.24
CA PHE A 18 12.82 -21.64 20.45
C PHE A 18 11.49 -21.13 21.01
N LEU A 19 11.30 -21.18 22.33
CA LEU A 19 10.08 -20.68 22.97
C LEU A 19 9.93 -19.16 22.80
N VAL A 20 11.03 -18.40 22.92
CA VAL A 20 11.02 -16.96 22.63
C VAL A 20 10.65 -16.72 21.16
N TYR A 21 11.25 -17.44 20.21
CA TYR A 21 10.94 -17.31 18.79
C TYR A 21 9.48 -17.66 18.48
N ALA A 22 8.97 -18.75 19.05
CA ALA A 22 7.60 -19.23 18.85
C ALA A 22 6.54 -18.29 19.47
N TRP A 23 6.90 -17.53 20.51
CA TRP A 23 6.01 -16.57 21.17
C TRP A 23 6.19 -15.13 20.69
N THR A 24 7.19 -14.83 19.85
CA THR A 24 7.27 -13.54 19.18
C THR A 24 6.17 -13.46 18.12
N PRO A 25 5.21 -12.52 18.22
CA PRO A 25 4.23 -12.33 17.16
C PRO A 25 4.96 -12.06 15.84
N ALA A 26 4.49 -12.66 14.76
CA ALA A 26 5.02 -12.41 13.44
C ALA A 26 4.73 -10.96 13.05
N PHE A 27 5.68 -10.06 13.29
CA PHE A 27 5.58 -8.66 12.90
C PHE A 27 5.66 -8.56 11.38
N ASN A 28 4.55 -8.17 10.76
CA ASN A 28 4.50 -7.79 9.37
C ASN A 28 4.77 -6.29 9.26
N ARG A 29 5.46 -5.88 8.21
CA ARG A 29 5.69 -4.45 7.96
C ARG A 29 4.43 -3.86 7.34
N TYR A 30 4.02 -2.69 7.81
CA TYR A 30 2.95 -1.93 7.17
C TYR A 30 3.53 -1.08 6.03
N HIS A 31 2.79 -0.97 4.92
CA HIS A 31 3.23 -0.23 3.74
C HIS A 31 2.07 0.60 3.18
N TYR A 32 2.34 1.85 2.80
CA TYR A 32 1.37 2.73 2.17
C TYR A 32 1.98 3.53 1.01
N ILE A 33 1.12 4.14 0.19
CA ILE A 33 1.50 5.02 -0.91
C ILE A 33 1.58 6.46 -0.40
N LEU A 34 2.70 7.12 -0.66
CA LEU A 34 2.91 8.53 -0.34
C LEU A 34 3.04 9.36 -1.62
N LEU A 35 2.22 10.42 -1.69
CA LEU A 35 2.23 11.43 -2.76
C LEU A 35 2.82 12.78 -2.31
N GLU A 36 3.30 12.87 -1.06
CA GLU A 36 3.91 14.08 -0.52
C GLU A 36 5.10 14.53 -1.36
N GLY A 37 5.05 15.78 -1.83
CA GLY A 37 6.05 16.37 -2.74
C GLY A 37 5.71 16.25 -4.22
N ALA A 38 4.61 15.60 -4.61
CA ALA A 38 4.10 15.66 -5.98
C ALA A 38 3.54 17.06 -6.30
N GLU A 39 3.91 17.61 -7.44
CA GLU A 39 3.50 18.95 -7.86
C GLU A 39 1.97 19.05 -7.96
N GLY A 40 1.40 20.09 -7.34
CA GLY A 40 -0.04 20.34 -7.35
C GLY A 40 -0.87 19.29 -6.61
N VAL A 41 -0.26 18.47 -5.73
CA VAL A 41 -0.95 17.53 -4.84
C VAL A 41 -0.74 17.94 -3.38
N GLY A 42 -1.83 18.29 -2.69
CA GLY A 42 -1.82 18.65 -1.27
C GLY A 42 -2.25 17.47 -0.39
N VAL A 43 -1.67 17.37 0.82
CA VAL A 43 -2.18 16.47 1.88
C VAL A 43 -3.36 17.16 2.55
N VAL A 44 -4.51 16.49 2.58
CA VAL A 44 -5.75 17.01 3.18
C VAL A 44 -5.99 16.39 4.55
N GLU A 45 -5.65 15.11 4.72
CA GLU A 45 -5.91 14.38 5.95
C GLU A 45 -4.75 13.47 6.33
N ARG A 46 -4.44 13.44 7.62
CA ARG A 46 -3.57 12.46 8.26
C ARG A 46 -4.37 11.74 9.34
N ALA A 47 -4.31 10.42 9.37
CA ALA A 47 -5.02 9.62 10.34
C ALA A 47 -4.15 8.47 10.86
N GLU A 48 -4.52 7.96 12.03
CA GLU A 48 -4.02 6.70 12.54
C GLU A 48 -4.76 5.58 11.80
N VAL A 49 -4.04 4.78 11.02
CA VAL A 49 -4.63 3.63 10.33
C VAL A 49 -4.46 2.40 11.20
N SER A 50 -5.58 1.87 11.71
CA SER A 50 -5.63 0.65 12.51
C SER A 50 -6.60 -0.34 11.85
N PRO A 51 -6.13 -1.21 10.94
CA PRO A 51 -7.01 -2.16 10.29
C PRO A 51 -7.61 -3.14 11.33
N PRO A 52 -8.88 -3.52 11.23
CA PRO A 52 -9.61 -4.26 12.28
C PRO A 52 -9.04 -5.64 12.62
N MET A 53 -8.23 -6.23 11.74
CA MET A 53 -7.58 -7.55 11.96
C MET A 53 -6.12 -7.45 12.41
N ILE A 54 -5.64 -6.23 12.63
CA ILE A 54 -4.22 -5.89 12.69
C ILE A 54 -3.95 -5.05 13.95
N GLY A 55 -3.09 -5.56 14.85
CA GLY A 55 -2.75 -4.88 16.09
C GLY A 55 -1.73 -3.74 15.96
N ALA A 56 -1.85 -2.79 16.90
CA ALA A 56 -1.10 -1.55 17.20
C ALA A 56 -0.12 -0.98 16.15
N PHE A 57 -0.49 0.18 15.59
CA PHE A 57 0.38 1.11 14.86
C PHE A 57 0.83 2.27 15.77
N ILE A 58 2.00 2.88 15.50
CA ILE A 58 2.61 3.91 16.36
C ILE A 58 2.81 5.21 15.55
N GLY A 59 1.76 5.74 14.92
CA GLY A 59 1.85 7.03 14.22
C GLY A 59 0.61 7.47 13.43
N THR A 60 0.71 8.61 12.76
CA THR A 60 -0.29 9.13 11.81
C THR A 60 0.29 9.17 10.40
N ILE A 61 -0.40 8.61 9.42
CA ILE A 61 0.01 8.65 8.00
C ILE A 61 -0.93 9.56 7.19
N PRO A 62 -0.49 10.12 6.06
CA PRO A 62 -1.41 10.78 5.14
C PRO A 62 -2.38 9.79 4.51
N THR A 63 -3.67 10.03 4.69
CA THR A 63 -4.76 9.16 4.21
C THR A 63 -5.58 9.78 3.10
N ARG A 64 -5.57 11.12 2.97
CA ARG A 64 -6.25 11.82 1.88
C ARG A 64 -5.37 12.90 1.25
N TYR A 65 -5.36 12.94 -0.07
CA TYR A 65 -4.70 13.96 -0.87
C TYR A 65 -5.69 14.56 -1.88
N GLN A 66 -5.44 15.80 -2.28
CA GLN A 66 -6.25 16.51 -3.26
C GLN A 66 -5.36 17.27 -4.23
N ALA A 67 -5.75 17.23 -5.51
CA ALA A 67 -5.15 17.99 -6.58
C ALA A 67 -6.24 18.78 -7.31
N GLU A 68 -6.17 20.10 -7.22
CA GLU A 68 -7.06 20.99 -7.96
C GLU A 68 -6.46 21.32 -9.31
N ARG A 69 -7.29 21.25 -10.35
CA ARG A 69 -6.92 21.52 -11.74
C ARG A 69 -7.97 22.42 -12.40
N PRO A 70 -7.64 23.12 -13.48
CA PRO A 70 -8.65 23.81 -14.27
C PRO A 70 -9.70 22.82 -14.79
N GLY A 71 -10.93 22.92 -14.30
CA GLY A 71 -12.07 22.13 -14.76
C GLY A 71 -12.34 20.80 -14.03
N TYR A 72 -11.43 20.34 -13.15
CA TYR A 72 -11.65 19.13 -12.36
C TYR A 72 -10.83 19.11 -11.06
N THR A 73 -11.21 18.25 -10.13
CA THR A 73 -10.43 17.97 -8.90
C THR A 73 -10.23 16.48 -8.76
N ILE A 74 -9.03 16.06 -8.34
CA ILE A 74 -8.69 14.66 -8.08
C ILE A 74 -8.50 14.46 -6.58
N LEU A 75 -9.16 13.45 -6.04
CA LEU A 75 -8.99 13.00 -4.67
C LEU A 75 -8.31 11.64 -4.65
N PHE A 76 -7.31 11.50 -3.80
CA PHE A 76 -6.59 10.24 -3.58
C PHE A 76 -6.80 9.80 -2.13
N ASN A 77 -7.31 8.59 -1.91
CA ASN A 77 -7.60 8.05 -0.58
C ASN A 77 -6.82 6.76 -0.35
N VAL A 78 -6.10 6.70 0.77
CA VAL A 78 -5.50 5.45 1.26
C VAL A 78 -6.56 4.74 2.11
N PRO A 79 -6.97 3.52 1.75
CA PRO A 79 -7.99 2.82 2.51
C PRO A 79 -7.49 2.49 3.91
N GLU A 80 -8.38 2.65 4.89
CA GLU A 80 -8.12 2.33 6.30
C GLU A 80 -8.10 0.81 6.56
N HIS A 81 -8.59 0.02 5.60
CA HIS A 81 -8.76 -1.43 5.72
C HIS A 81 -8.26 -2.13 4.44
N GLY A 82 -7.45 -3.18 4.61
CA GLY A 82 -6.98 -4.02 3.50
C GLY A 82 -5.52 -4.46 3.65
N GLN A 83 -5.17 -5.62 3.09
CA GLN A 83 -3.79 -6.07 2.98
C GLN A 83 -3.16 -5.46 1.73
N GLY A 84 -2.26 -4.50 1.89
CA GLY A 84 -1.45 -3.94 0.80
C GLY A 84 -1.48 -2.42 0.69
N SER A 85 -0.63 -1.88 -0.19
CA SER A 85 -0.53 -0.45 -0.45
C SER A 85 -1.47 -0.08 -1.60
N ALA A 86 -2.68 0.35 -1.26
CA ALA A 86 -3.70 0.74 -2.22
C ALA A 86 -3.94 2.25 -2.21
N LEU A 87 -4.46 2.76 -3.33
CA LEU A 87 -4.85 4.14 -3.52
C LEU A 87 -6.15 4.18 -4.33
N ILE A 88 -7.18 4.81 -3.77
CA ILE A 88 -8.47 5.01 -4.43
C ILE A 88 -8.49 6.40 -5.00
N ILE A 89 -8.85 6.53 -6.28
CA ILE A 89 -8.78 7.79 -6.99
C ILE A 89 -10.16 8.14 -7.51
N THR A 90 -10.59 9.36 -7.26
CA THR A 90 -11.85 9.88 -7.76
C THR A 90 -11.65 11.26 -8.36
N ALA A 91 -12.44 11.57 -9.39
CA ALA A 91 -12.49 12.88 -10.00
C ALA A 91 -13.86 13.52 -9.78
N THR A 92 -13.88 14.84 -9.63
CA THR A 92 -15.10 15.66 -9.60
C THR A 92 -14.98 16.77 -10.65
N PRO A 93 -16.09 17.31 -11.20
CA PRO A 93 -17.51 17.07 -10.86
C PRO A 93 -18.10 15.72 -11.37
N PRO A 94 -19.36 15.38 -11.02
CA PRO A 94 -20.04 14.21 -11.57
C PRO A 94 -20.02 14.19 -13.10
N GLY A 95 -19.80 13.01 -13.68
CA GLY A 95 -19.65 12.83 -15.14
C GLY A 95 -18.19 12.82 -15.61
N VAL A 96 -17.24 13.24 -14.77
CA VAL A 96 -15.81 13.07 -15.04
C VAL A 96 -15.38 11.64 -14.74
N THR A 97 -14.65 11.03 -15.66
CA THR A 97 -14.14 9.65 -15.54
C THR A 97 -12.61 9.61 -15.64
N LEU A 98 -12.02 8.51 -15.15
CA LEU A 98 -10.57 8.31 -15.15
C LEU A 98 -10.22 7.15 -16.09
N GLN A 99 -9.42 7.45 -17.11
CA GLN A 99 -8.85 6.46 -18.01
C GLN A 99 -7.35 6.37 -17.76
N PHE A 100 -6.95 5.44 -16.89
CA PHE A 100 -5.54 5.15 -16.67
C PHE A 100 -4.93 4.39 -17.83
N GLU A 101 -3.71 4.77 -18.14
CA GLU A 101 -2.86 4.07 -19.09
C GLU A 101 -2.50 2.70 -18.51
N GLU A 102 -2.62 1.64 -19.31
CA GLU A 102 -2.04 0.35 -18.96
C GLU A 102 -0.52 0.50 -18.95
N GLU A 103 0.08 0.54 -17.76
CA GLU A 103 1.52 0.35 -17.65
C GLU A 103 1.82 -1.07 -18.11
N GLY A 104 2.44 -1.22 -19.27
CA GLY A 104 2.76 -2.51 -19.88
C GLY A 104 3.51 -3.43 -18.91
N GLY A 105 2.75 -4.33 -18.29
CA GLY A 105 3.22 -5.38 -17.41
C GLY A 105 2.21 -6.51 -17.48
N SER A 106 2.64 -7.68 -17.96
CA SER A 106 1.76 -8.85 -18.09
C SER A 106 1.19 -9.24 -16.72
N ALA A 107 -0.11 -9.57 -16.70
CA ALA A 107 -0.88 -10.07 -15.56
C ALA A 107 -0.34 -11.34 -14.86
N GLY A 108 0.87 -11.81 -15.19
CA GLY A 108 1.56 -12.86 -14.46
C GLY A 108 2.41 -12.37 -13.28
N ASP A 109 2.76 -11.08 -13.22
CA ASP A 109 3.74 -10.56 -12.26
C ASP A 109 3.46 -9.06 -11.93
N TRP A 110 2.46 -8.86 -11.05
CA TRP A 110 2.10 -7.68 -10.24
C TRP A 110 2.85 -6.33 -10.42
N CYS A 111 2.46 -5.52 -11.43
CA CYS A 111 2.52 -4.04 -11.50
C CYS A 111 1.55 -3.56 -12.62
N GLY A 112 0.93 -2.39 -12.47
CA GLY A 112 -0.03 -1.86 -13.45
C GLY A 112 -1.48 -2.27 -13.12
N ARG A 113 -2.46 -1.54 -13.65
CA ARG A 113 -3.89 -1.75 -13.38
C ARG A 113 -4.30 -3.23 -13.43
N GLY A 114 -4.92 -3.70 -12.34
CA GLY A 114 -5.99 -4.69 -12.32
C GLY A 114 -5.69 -6.08 -12.91
N GLU A 115 -5.24 -7.00 -12.06
CA GLU A 115 -6.07 -8.18 -11.86
C GLU A 115 -6.67 -8.16 -10.47
N PRO A 116 -7.94 -8.57 -10.32
CA PRO A 116 -8.54 -8.76 -9.02
C PRO A 116 -7.66 -9.71 -8.20
N TRP A 117 -7.51 -9.45 -6.90
CA TRP A 117 -7.33 -10.56 -5.98
C TRP A 117 -8.36 -11.62 -6.36
N GLU A 118 -7.98 -12.90 -6.45
CA GLU A 118 -8.89 -14.01 -6.82
C GLU A 118 -10.19 -14.08 -5.98
N THR A 119 -10.35 -13.20 -4.99
CA THR A 119 -11.51 -13.02 -4.13
C THR A 119 -12.25 -11.68 -4.23
N PHE A 120 -11.74 -10.63 -4.92
CA PHE A 120 -12.40 -9.32 -4.97
C PHE A 120 -12.26 -8.60 -6.31
N ALA A 121 -13.39 -8.30 -6.97
CA ALA A 121 -13.44 -7.42 -8.13
C ALA A 121 -12.92 -6.02 -7.74
N VAL A 122 -11.77 -5.62 -8.29
CA VAL A 122 -11.18 -4.29 -8.06
C VAL A 122 -11.91 -3.27 -8.94
N PRO A 123 -12.52 -2.21 -8.37
CA PRO A 123 -13.19 -1.20 -9.16
C PRO A 123 -12.20 -0.47 -10.10
N PRO A 124 -12.65 0.01 -11.27
CA PRO A 124 -11.76 0.56 -12.30
C PRO A 124 -10.99 1.83 -11.88
N ASN A 125 -11.37 2.47 -10.77
CA ASN A 125 -10.76 3.69 -10.24
C ASN A 125 -9.80 3.44 -9.07
N TRP A 126 -9.43 2.18 -8.83
CA TRP A 126 -8.47 1.79 -7.82
C TRP A 126 -7.11 1.54 -8.44
N ILE A 127 -6.07 2.01 -7.77
CA ILE A 127 -4.71 1.55 -7.97
C ILE A 127 -4.31 0.65 -6.81
N PHE A 128 -3.91 -0.55 -7.17
CA PHE A 128 -3.36 -1.52 -6.23
C PHE A 128 -1.89 -1.73 -6.54
N ASN A 129 -1.00 -1.40 -5.59
CA ASN A 129 0.40 -1.75 -5.70
C ASN A 129 0.63 -3.08 -4.96
N ALA A 130 0.49 -4.17 -5.70
CA ALA A 130 0.73 -5.49 -5.15
C ALA A 130 2.21 -5.86 -5.16
N TRP A 131 2.57 -6.71 -4.22
CA TRP A 131 3.90 -6.78 -3.64
C TRP A 131 4.96 -7.56 -4.42
N ARG A 132 4.65 -8.18 -5.55
CA ARG A 132 5.55 -9.23 -6.08
C ARG A 132 6.64 -8.78 -7.06
N CYS A 133 6.56 -7.62 -7.72
CA CYS A 133 7.34 -7.47 -8.97
C CYS A 133 8.22 -6.23 -9.07
N ALA A 134 8.91 -5.86 -7.99
CA ALA A 134 10.13 -5.08 -8.17
C ALA A 134 11.23 -5.55 -7.20
N PRO A 135 12.43 -5.91 -7.70
CA PRO A 135 13.60 -6.05 -6.85
C PRO A 135 13.80 -4.75 -6.06
N GLU A 136 14.38 -4.87 -4.86
CA GLU A 136 14.54 -3.77 -3.89
C GLU A 136 15.14 -2.47 -4.43
N ARG A 137 15.80 -2.55 -5.58
CA ARG A 137 16.58 -1.49 -6.23
C ARG A 137 15.75 -0.56 -7.14
N GLU A 138 14.52 -0.90 -7.51
CA GLU A 138 13.63 -0.06 -8.35
C GLU A 138 12.59 0.74 -7.53
N ARG A 139 12.81 0.87 -6.22
CA ARG A 139 11.79 1.28 -5.24
C ARG A 139 11.54 2.80 -5.11
N THR A 140 12.22 3.66 -5.85
CA THR A 140 12.32 5.07 -5.42
C THR A 140 11.31 6.02 -6.05
N HIS A 141 10.93 5.87 -7.33
CA HIS A 141 10.00 6.80 -7.97
C HIS A 141 9.15 6.11 -9.03
N ARG A 142 7.87 5.88 -8.73
CA ARG A 142 6.88 5.42 -9.71
C ARG A 142 6.01 6.60 -10.12
N VAL A 143 5.47 6.55 -11.33
CA VAL A 143 4.61 7.61 -11.86
C VAL A 143 3.33 6.97 -12.34
N MET A 144 2.21 7.31 -11.70
CA MET A 144 0.89 6.92 -12.14
C MET A 144 0.45 7.82 -13.29
N ARG A 145 -0.03 7.24 -14.39
CA ARG A 145 -0.55 7.98 -15.55
C ARG A 145 -2.01 7.68 -15.82
N PHE A 146 -2.78 8.74 -16.06
CA PHE A 146 -4.17 8.63 -16.47
C PHE A 146 -4.68 9.89 -17.14
N ASP A 147 -5.61 9.69 -18.06
CA ASP A 147 -6.42 10.74 -18.64
C ASP A 147 -7.66 10.96 -17.78
N VAL A 148 -8.05 12.23 -17.65
CA VAL A 148 -9.29 12.68 -17.03
C VAL A 148 -10.23 13.05 -18.15
N LEU A 149 -11.35 12.35 -18.28
CA LEU A 149 -12.31 12.53 -19.36
C LEU A 149 -13.59 13.19 -18.85
N ASP A 150 -14.22 14.04 -19.65
CA ASP A 150 -15.58 14.51 -19.39
C ASP A 150 -16.64 13.44 -19.70
N ALA A 151 -17.92 13.79 -19.55
CA ALA A 151 -19.03 12.89 -19.77
C ALA A 151 -19.18 12.45 -21.24
N ASP A 152 -18.64 13.25 -22.17
CA ASP A 152 -18.66 12.99 -23.61
C ASP A 152 -17.42 12.19 -24.07
N GLY A 153 -16.47 11.92 -23.14
CA GLY A 153 -15.23 11.21 -23.40
C GLY A 153 -14.08 12.09 -23.90
N ASN A 154 -14.21 13.42 -23.87
CA ASN A 154 -13.12 14.32 -24.23
C ASN A 154 -12.12 14.42 -23.09
N VAL A 155 -10.83 14.51 -23.43
CA VAL A 155 -9.74 14.66 -22.46
C VAL A 155 -9.75 16.07 -21.88
N LEU A 156 -10.08 16.19 -20.60
CA LEU A 156 -9.95 17.40 -19.80
C LEU A 156 -8.50 17.63 -19.34
N GLY A 157 -7.79 16.55 -19.05
CA GLY A 157 -6.41 16.62 -18.57
C GLY A 157 -5.69 15.27 -18.67
N ARG A 158 -4.35 15.34 -18.71
CA ARG A 158 -3.46 14.18 -18.65
C ARG A 158 -2.59 14.29 -17.42
N GLU A 159 -2.71 13.34 -16.52
CA GLU A 159 -2.01 13.35 -15.24
C GLU A 159 -0.85 12.36 -15.24
N ALA A 160 0.25 12.78 -14.62
CA ALA A 160 1.44 11.98 -14.39
C ALA A 160 1.93 12.22 -12.96
N ILE A 161 1.36 11.50 -12.00
CA ILE A 161 1.57 11.76 -10.57
C ILE A 161 2.68 10.85 -10.02
N PRO A 162 3.81 11.41 -9.56
CA PRO A 162 4.84 10.62 -8.91
C PRO A 162 4.35 10.14 -7.54
N TYR A 163 4.73 8.92 -7.19
CA TYR A 163 4.44 8.34 -5.90
C TYR A 163 5.58 7.44 -5.41
N ARG A 164 5.67 7.28 -4.10
CA ARG A 164 6.60 6.35 -3.46
C ARG A 164 5.88 5.44 -2.49
N ARG A 165 6.43 4.24 -2.31
CA ARG A 165 6.02 3.34 -1.24
C ARG A 165 6.80 3.66 0.01
N VAL A 166 6.12 3.74 1.15
CA VAL A 166 6.73 3.94 2.46
C VAL A 166 6.47 2.70 3.30
N THR A 167 7.50 2.27 4.02
CA THR A 167 7.37 1.30 5.09
C THR A 167 7.43 2.08 6.39
N ASP A 168 6.32 2.09 7.10
CA ASP A 168 6.21 2.77 8.38
C ASP A 168 5.37 1.89 9.30
N GLY A 169 5.91 1.57 10.47
CA GLY A 169 5.28 0.69 11.45
C GLY A 169 5.27 -0.81 11.13
N PHE A 170 4.72 -1.54 12.11
CA PHE A 170 4.58 -2.99 12.11
C PHE A 170 3.20 -3.37 12.59
N TYR A 171 2.81 -4.59 12.28
CA TYR A 171 1.46 -5.04 12.45
C TYR A 171 1.44 -6.57 12.63
N PHE A 172 0.51 -7.08 13.43
CA PHE A 172 0.34 -8.51 13.66
C PHE A 172 -1.12 -8.91 13.45
N TYR A 173 -1.35 -10.11 12.91
CA TYR A 173 -2.70 -10.64 12.76
C TYR A 173 -3.24 -11.06 14.13
N LEU A 174 -4.45 -10.60 14.47
CA LEU A 174 -5.10 -10.95 15.74
C LEU A 174 -5.47 -12.43 15.81
N ASP A 175 -5.69 -13.08 14.66
CA ASP A 175 -6.07 -14.51 14.58
C ASP A 175 -4.92 -15.48 14.92
N LEU A 176 -3.71 -14.98 15.18
CA LEU A 176 -2.53 -15.75 15.56
C LEU A 176 -2.21 -15.69 17.08
N LEU A 177 -3.03 -15.00 17.87
CA LEU A 177 -2.93 -14.89 19.34
C LEU A 177 -4.04 -15.70 20.02
#